data_AF-A0AAW5N0F3-F1
#
_entry.id   AF-A0AAW5N0F3-F1
#
_cell.length_a   1.000
_cell.length_b   1.000
_cell.length_c   1.000
_cell.angle_alpha   90.00
_cell.angle_beta   90.00
_cell.angle_gamma   90.00
#
_symmetry.space_group_name_H-M   'P 1'
#
loop_
_entity.id
_entity.type
_entity.pdbx_description
1 polymer ?
#
loop_
_entity_poly.entity_id
_entity_poly.type
_entity_poly.pdbx_seq_one_letter_code
_entity_poly.pdbx_strand_id
1 'polypeptide(L)'
;VMDVNCNPSNPVIGVRSYSDSPEKVAELGLELIKGLKESKVVPVAKHFPGHVDTDVDSHLSLPVVKHSIKRLRKVELLPFKTAIENGIDAI
;
A
#
# COMPACT_ATOMS: atom_id res chain seq x y z
N VAL A 1 -1.01 -2.68 5.90
CA VAL A 1 -0.05 -2.37 4.81
C VAL A 1 -0.89 -2.01 3.58
N MET A 2 -0.59 -0.91 2.90
CA MET A 2 -1.37 -0.37 1.77
C MET A 2 -0.79 -0.71 0.39
N ASP A 3 0.18 -1.62 0.35
CA ASP A 3 0.77 -2.13 -0.88
C ASP A 3 -0.19 -3.11 -1.59
N VAL A 4 -0.35 -2.98 -2.91
CA VAL A 4 -1.21 -3.85 -3.73
C VAL A 4 -0.40 -5.00 -4.31
N ASN A 5 -0.76 -6.26 -4.02
CA ASN A 5 0.00 -7.43 -4.46
C ASN A 5 -0.14 -7.75 -5.96
N CYS A 6 0.16 -6.80 -6.83
CA CYS A 6 -0.02 -6.88 -8.29
C CYS A 6 1.07 -7.69 -9.02
N ASN A 7 2.19 -7.98 -8.36
CA ASN A 7 3.28 -8.81 -8.88
C ASN A 7 3.42 -10.07 -8.01
N PRO A 8 2.94 -11.25 -8.47
CA PRO A 8 3.02 -12.50 -7.72
C PRO A 8 4.46 -12.97 -7.43
N SER A 9 5.44 -12.45 -8.17
CA SER A 9 6.85 -12.76 -7.99
C SER A 9 7.55 -11.87 -6.97
N ASN A 10 6.87 -10.87 -6.39
CA ASN A 10 7.46 -10.04 -5.33
C ASN A 10 7.71 -10.88 -4.06
N PRO A 11 8.96 -10.96 -3.57
CA PRO A 11 9.30 -11.83 -2.44
C PRO A 11 9.00 -11.20 -1.06
N VAL A 12 8.72 -9.90 -0.99
CA VAL A 12 8.72 -9.12 0.26
C VAL A 12 7.32 -8.83 0.82
N ILE A 13 6.36 -8.49 -0.05
CA ILE A 13 5.01 -8.13 0.38
C ILE A 13 4.13 -9.37 0.49
N GLY A 14 3.84 -10.07 -0.62
CA GLY A 14 3.06 -11.31 -0.62
C GLY A 14 1.83 -11.25 0.31
N VAL A 15 1.78 -12.16 1.29
CA VAL A 15 0.70 -12.29 2.29
C VAL A 15 0.54 -11.10 3.26
N ARG A 16 1.44 -10.12 3.22
CA ARG A 16 1.35 -8.88 4.02
C ARG A 16 0.42 -7.84 3.39
N SER A 17 0.12 -7.99 2.10
CA SER A 17 -0.91 -7.21 1.42
C SER A 17 -2.28 -7.81 1.67
N TYR A 18 -3.31 -6.97 1.70
CA TYR A 18 -4.69 -7.43 1.81
C TYR A 18 -5.21 -8.09 0.53
N SER A 19 -4.71 -7.70 -0.65
CA SER A 19 -5.20 -8.20 -1.94
C SER A 19 -4.29 -7.75 -3.10
N ASP A 20 -4.46 -8.40 -4.25
CA ASP A 20 -4.00 -7.98 -5.57
C ASP A 20 -4.91 -6.93 -6.25
N SER A 21 -6.10 -6.62 -5.69
CA SER A 21 -6.99 -5.55 -6.15
C SER A 21 -6.75 -4.24 -5.37
N PRO A 22 -6.45 -3.12 -6.06
CA PRO A 22 -6.31 -1.81 -5.44
C PRO A 22 -7.53 -1.41 -4.59
N GLU A 23 -8.73 -1.70 -5.07
CA GLU A 23 -9.99 -1.37 -4.40
C GLU A 23 -10.14 -2.15 -3.10
N LYS A 24 -9.85 -3.46 -3.12
CA LYS A 24 -9.89 -4.29 -1.91
C LYS A 24 -8.84 -3.89 -0.88
N VAL A 25 -7.64 -3.50 -1.31
CA VAL A 25 -6.61 -2.99 -0.39
C VAL A 25 -7.05 -1.68 0.25
N ALA A 26 -7.66 -0.78 -0.52
CA ALA A 26 -8.20 0.47 -0.01
C ALA A 26 -9.34 0.24 1.00
N GLU A 27 -10.28 -0.65 0.69
CA GLU A 27 -11.40 -1.01 1.57
C GLU A 27 -10.92 -1.61 2.90
N LEU A 28 -10.18 -2.72 2.83
CA LEU A 28 -9.73 -3.45 4.01
C LEU A 28 -8.73 -2.65 4.85
N GLY A 29 -7.85 -1.90 4.18
CA GLY A 29 -6.92 -0.99 4.83
C GLY A 29 -7.62 0.14 5.58
N LEU A 30 -8.72 0.67 5.03
CA LEU A 30 -9.51 1.71 5.69
C LEU A 30 -10.21 1.18 6.95
N GLU A 31 -10.73 -0.05 6.92
CA GLU A 31 -11.33 -0.66 8.11
C GLU A 31 -10.29 -0.89 9.21
N LEU A 32 -9.06 -1.29 8.87
CA LEU A 32 -7.97 -1.35 9.87
C LEU A 32 -7.68 0.04 10.46
N ILE A 33 -7.58 1.07 9.62
CA ILE A 33 -7.33 2.45 10.05
C ILE A 33 -8.40 2.91 11.05
N LYS A 34 -9.67 2.65 10.77
CA LYS A 34 -10.79 2.98 11.67
C LYS A 34 -10.63 2.28 13.02
N GLY A 35 -10.39 0.97 13.03
CA GLY A 35 -10.22 0.21 14.27
C GLY A 35 -9.04 0.67 15.12
N LEU A 36 -7.91 1.03 14.49
CA LEU A 36 -6.74 1.61 15.19
C LEU A 36 -7.08 2.96 15.82
N LYS A 37 -7.75 3.84 15.08
CA LYS A 37 -8.18 5.15 15.58
C LYS A 37 -9.17 5.05 16.73
N GLU A 38 -10.17 4.18 16.63
CA GLU A 38 -11.12 3.91 17.73
C GLU A 38 -10.42 3.44 18.99
N SER A 39 -9.31 2.71 18.82
CA SER A 39 -8.43 2.25 19.90
C SER A 39 -7.41 3.29 20.36
N LYS A 40 -7.48 4.53 19.86
CA LYS A 40 -6.55 5.64 20.15
C LYS A 40 -5.09 5.34 19.77
N VAL A 41 -4.90 4.50 18.75
CA VAL A 41 -3.58 4.18 18.17
C VAL A 41 -3.43 4.93 16.85
N VAL A 42 -2.24 5.50 16.61
CA VAL A 42 -1.93 6.22 15.37
C VAL A 42 -1.69 5.23 14.23
N PRO A 43 -2.54 5.18 13.19
CA PRO A 43 -2.32 4.37 12.00
C PRO A 43 -1.25 4.97 11.07
N VAL A 44 -0.52 4.11 10.38
CA VAL A 44 0.51 4.49 9.39
C VAL A 44 0.29 3.70 8.09
N ALA A 45 0.07 4.39 6.97
CA ALA A 45 -0.06 3.75 5.66
C ALA A 45 1.29 3.60 4.98
N LYS A 46 1.78 2.37 4.94
CA LYS A 46 3.05 1.99 4.32
C LYS A 46 2.90 0.98 3.19
N HIS A 47 3.80 0.94 2.21
CA HIS A 47 5.03 1.72 2.11
C HIS A 47 4.94 2.66 0.90
N PHE A 48 4.61 3.94 1.12
CA PHE A 48 4.42 4.88 0.01
C PHE A 48 5.69 4.99 -0.86
N PRO A 49 5.57 5.05 -2.20
CA PRO A 49 4.34 5.12 -3.01
C PRO A 49 3.74 3.76 -3.40
N GLY A 50 4.14 2.67 -2.75
CA GLY A 50 3.83 1.28 -3.07
C GLY A 50 5.11 0.49 -3.35
N HIS A 51 5.28 -0.67 -2.72
CA HIS A 51 6.53 -1.47 -2.79
C HIS A 51 6.46 -2.71 -3.70
N VAL A 52 5.27 -3.11 -4.15
CA VAL A 52 5.10 -4.47 -4.71
C VAL A 52 5.71 -4.67 -6.10
N ASP A 53 5.63 -3.70 -7.01
CA ASP A 53 6.13 -3.96 -8.37
C ASP A 53 7.60 -3.56 -8.52
N THR A 54 8.42 -4.21 -7.70
CA THR A 54 9.87 -4.09 -7.67
C THR A 54 10.48 -5.49 -7.54
N ASP A 55 11.53 -5.76 -8.31
CA ASP A 55 12.16 -7.08 -8.37
C ASP A 55 13.25 -7.27 -7.30
N VAL A 56 13.42 -6.29 -6.42
CA VAL A 56 14.50 -6.26 -5.43
C VAL A 56 13.97 -5.92 -4.04
N ASP A 57 14.46 -6.65 -3.04
CA ASP A 57 14.19 -6.31 -1.65
C ASP A 57 14.89 -4.99 -1.30
N SER A 58 14.14 -4.02 -0.77
CA SER A 58 14.69 -2.73 -0.34
C SER A 58 15.68 -2.83 0.80
N HIS A 59 15.68 -3.95 1.55
CA HIS A 59 16.70 -4.21 2.55
C HIS A 59 18.07 -4.52 1.92
N LEU A 60 18.11 -4.91 0.64
CA LEU A 60 19.32 -5.36 -0.06
C LEU A 60 19.80 -4.38 -1.12
N SER A 61 18.90 -3.66 -1.78
CA SER A 61 19.24 -2.66 -2.80
C SER A 61 18.12 -1.63 -2.97
N LEU A 62 18.33 -0.58 -3.77
CA LEU A 62 17.32 0.46 -3.98
C LEU A 62 16.28 0.02 -5.03
N PRO A 63 15.01 -0.23 -4.66
CA PRO A 63 13.97 -0.58 -5.61
C PRO A 63 13.55 0.62 -6.47
N VAL A 64 13.17 0.35 -7.72
CA VAL A 64 12.66 1.35 -8.65
C VAL A 64 11.39 0.84 -9.32
N VAL A 65 10.29 1.58 -9.11
CA VAL A 65 9.02 1.34 -9.80
C VAL A 65 9.03 2.14 -11.11
N LYS A 66 9.11 1.46 -12.26
CA LYS A 66 9.27 2.11 -13.60
C LYS A 66 7.94 2.37 -14.32
N HIS A 67 6.83 2.42 -13.59
CA HIS A 67 5.50 2.58 -14.18
C HIS A 67 5.18 4.02 -14.54
N SER A 68 4.33 4.18 -15.56
CA SER A 68 3.76 5.49 -15.89
C SER A 68 2.96 6.05 -14.71
N ILE A 69 2.92 7.37 -14.57
CA ILE A 69 2.11 8.04 -13.54
C ILE A 69 0.61 7.67 -13.64
N LYS A 70 0.12 7.38 -14.85
CA LYS A 70 -1.27 6.94 -15.07
C LYS A 70 -1.52 5.56 -14.46
N ARG A 71 -0.54 4.65 -14.53
CA ARG A 71 -0.62 3.33 -13.87
C ARG A 71 -0.52 3.50 -12.36
N LEU A 72 0.47 4.27 -11.87
CA LEU A 72 0.64 4.53 -10.44
C LEU A 72 -0.63 5.06 -9.78
N ARG A 73 -1.31 6.02 -10.42
CA ARG A 73 -2.58 6.57 -9.91
C ARG A 73 -3.73 5.55 -9.84
N LYS A 74 -3.70 4.53 -10.69
CA LYS A 74 -4.78 3.51 -10.78
C LYS A 74 -4.56 2.34 -9.84
N VAL A 75 -3.30 2.02 -9.52
CA VAL A 75 -2.96 0.80 -8.78
C VAL A 75 -2.29 1.15 -7.47
N GLU A 76 -1.03 1.57 -7.49
CA GLU A 76 -0.20 1.69 -6.30
C GLU A 76 -0.67 2.84 -5.39
N LEU A 77 -1.07 3.98 -5.97
CA LEU A 77 -1.46 5.18 -5.22
C LEU A 77 -2.93 5.18 -4.80
N LEU A 78 -3.77 4.29 -5.34
CA LEU A 78 -5.21 4.29 -5.04
C LEU A 78 -5.48 4.07 -3.53
N PRO A 79 -4.89 3.06 -2.86
CA PRO A 79 -5.12 2.86 -1.43
C PRO A 79 -4.63 4.02 -0.56
N PHE A 80 -3.48 4.61 -0.89
CA PHE A 80 -2.94 5.76 -0.15
C PHE A 80 -3.82 6.99 -0.34
N LYS A 81 -4.30 7.25 -1.57
CA LYS A 81 -5.25 8.34 -1.84
C LYS A 81 -6.50 8.17 -0.97
N THR A 82 -7.09 6.98 -0.93
CA THR A 82 -8.25 6.69 -0.09
C THR A 82 -7.96 6.90 1.39
N ALA A 83 -6.80 6.46 1.88
CA ALA A 83 -6.40 6.66 3.27
C ALA A 83 -6.23 8.15 3.63
N ILE A 84 -5.61 8.94 2.74
CA ILE A 84 -5.44 10.39 2.92
C ILE A 84 -6.80 11.09 2.92
N GLU A 85 -7.68 10.76 1.98
CA GLU A 85 -9.04 11.34 1.91
C GLU A 85 -9.88 11.02 3.14
N ASN A 86 -9.55 9.94 3.87
CA ASN A 86 -10.18 9.56 5.15
C ASN A 86 -9.36 9.98 6.37
N GLY A 87 -8.41 10.90 6.19
CA GLY A 87 -7.70 11.56 7.28
C GLY A 87 -6.72 10.66 8.04
N ILE A 88 -6.00 9.78 7.35
CA ILE A 88 -4.90 9.03 8.00
C ILE A 88 -3.86 9.99 8.61
N ASP A 89 -3.35 9.62 9.77
CA ASP A 89 -2.45 10.48 10.56
C ASP A 89 -1.00 10.46 10.05
N ALA A 90 -0.58 9.35 9.43
CA ALA A 90 0.77 9.19 8.90
C ALA A 90 0.81 8.28 7.68
N ILE A 91 1.78 8.56 6.81
CA ILE A 91 2.18 7.75 5.66
C ILE A 91 3.57 7.19 5.96
#